data_AF-A0A966K3F5-F1
#
_entry.id   AF-A0A966K3F5-F1
#
_cell.length_a   1.000
_cell.length_b   1.000
_cell.length_c   1.000
_cell.angle_alpha   90.00
_cell.angle_beta   90.00
_cell.angle_gamma   90.00
#
_symmetry.space_group_name_H-M   'P 1'
#
loop_
_entity.id
_entity.type
_entity.pdbx_description
1 polymer ?
#
loop_
_entity_poly.entity_id
_entity_poly.type
_entity_poly.pdbx_seq_one_letter_code
_entity_poly.pdbx_strand_id
1 'polypeptide(L)'
;MREETHEGTVIVSYAAPNPPPWETEPDHAITEAHGFVIEIKRHPTHKNLNGYIYIKDTALADYCVDALDVHGGWTYQTTDRDVHVLGFDCAHAGDVCPGMNANFEGDVYRTIDFVLNELQVVAKKLADRMSARKEMQDE
;
A
#
# COMPACT_ATOMS: atom_id res chain seq x y z
N MET A 1 6.43 -40.85 -26.04
CA MET A 1 7.58 -41.72 -26.35
C MET A 1 7.98 -41.55 -27.80
N ARG A 2 9.04 -40.77 -28.02
CA ARG A 2 10.00 -41.00 -29.11
C ARG A 2 11.34 -40.68 -28.48
N GLU A 3 12.15 -41.72 -28.32
CA GLU A 3 13.53 -41.61 -27.86
C GLU A 3 14.40 -41.37 -29.08
N GLU A 4 15.10 -40.25 -29.10
CA GLU A 4 16.32 -40.10 -29.89
C GLU A 4 17.44 -39.84 -28.88
N THR A 5 18.35 -40.81 -28.78
CA THR A 5 19.57 -40.70 -28.00
C THR A 5 20.59 -39.93 -28.83
N HIS A 6 21.06 -38.81 -28.29
CA HIS A 6 22.34 -38.22 -28.62
C HIS A 6 23.09 -37.99 -27.31
N GLU A 7 24.38 -38.34 -27.31
CA GLU A 7 25.32 -38.01 -26.25
C GLU A 7 25.31 -36.50 -26.05
N GLY A 8 24.57 -36.06 -25.05
CA GLY A 8 24.43 -34.66 -24.70
C GLY A 8 23.94 -34.61 -23.26
N THR A 9 24.76 -34.05 -22.38
CA THR A 9 24.34 -33.70 -21.03
C THR A 9 23.06 -32.87 -21.14
N VAL A 10 21.94 -33.42 -20.72
CA VAL A 10 20.69 -32.66 -20.55
C VAL A 10 20.91 -31.75 -19.35
N ILE A 11 21.29 -30.50 -19.60
CA ILE A 11 21.23 -29.45 -18.58
C ILE A 11 19.75 -29.09 -18.45
N VAL A 12 19.08 -29.70 -17.47
CA VAL A 12 17.77 -29.24 -17.03
C VAL A 12 17.99 -27.93 -16.27
N SER A 13 17.87 -26.80 -16.96
CA SER A 13 17.84 -25.50 -16.30
C SER A 13 16.47 -25.32 -15.65
N TYR A 14 16.36 -25.51 -14.34
CA TYR A 14 15.22 -25.02 -13.59
C TYR A 14 15.32 -23.49 -13.58
N ALA A 15 14.31 -22.80 -14.10
CA ALA A 15 14.20 -21.36 -13.89
C ALA A 15 14.20 -21.12 -12.37
N ALA A 16 15.03 -20.19 -11.90
CA ALA A 16 14.98 -19.77 -10.52
C ALA A 16 13.55 -19.29 -10.20
N PRO A 17 13.01 -19.56 -9.00
CA PRO A 17 11.72 -19.00 -8.63
C PRO A 17 11.76 -17.48 -8.77
N ASN A 18 10.66 -16.89 -9.23
CA ASN A 18 10.55 -15.42 -9.25
C ASN A 18 10.78 -14.91 -7.82
N PRO A 19 11.60 -13.87 -7.64
CA PRO A 19 11.81 -13.30 -6.32
C PRO A 19 10.47 -12.80 -5.76
N PRO A 20 10.28 -12.86 -4.44
CA PRO A 20 9.07 -12.35 -3.83
C PRO A 20 8.98 -10.82 -3.99
N PRO A 21 7.76 -10.24 -4.00
CA PRO A 21 7.59 -8.81 -4.30
C PRO A 21 8.41 -7.87 -3.43
N TRP A 22 8.54 -8.16 -2.12
CA TRP A 22 9.30 -7.34 -1.17
C TRP A 22 10.82 -7.28 -1.43
N GLU A 23 11.37 -8.13 -2.31
CA GLU A 23 12.77 -8.06 -2.74
C GLU A 23 12.96 -7.17 -3.98
N THR A 24 11.88 -6.92 -4.73
CA THR A 24 11.93 -6.19 -6.01
C THR A 24 11.24 -4.84 -5.98
N GLU A 25 10.26 -4.65 -5.10
CA GLU A 25 9.57 -3.38 -4.90
C GLU A 25 10.46 -2.38 -4.15
N PRO A 26 10.39 -1.08 -4.49
CA PRO A 26 11.09 -0.05 -3.72
C PRO A 26 10.62 0.01 -2.25
N ASP A 27 11.50 0.46 -1.36
CA ASP A 27 11.17 0.68 0.05
C ASP A 27 10.41 1.99 0.29
N HIS A 28 10.33 2.86 -0.71
CA HIS A 28 9.73 4.18 -0.58
C HIS A 28 9.18 4.65 -1.93
N ALA A 29 7.93 5.12 -1.95
CA ALA A 29 7.32 5.79 -3.09
C ALA A 29 6.47 6.97 -2.62
N ILE A 30 6.51 8.08 -3.36
CA ILE A 30 5.66 9.25 -3.16
C ILE A 30 5.01 9.57 -4.50
N THR A 31 3.70 9.83 -4.49
CA THR A 31 2.97 10.27 -5.69
C THR A 31 1.78 11.15 -5.30
N GLU A 32 1.02 11.60 -6.29
CA GLU A 32 -0.22 12.34 -6.12
C GLU A 32 -1.40 11.54 -6.68
N ALA A 33 -2.52 11.53 -5.95
CA ALA A 33 -3.78 10.97 -6.39
C ALA A 33 -4.91 11.94 -6.07
N HIS A 34 -5.72 12.31 -7.07
CA HIS A 34 -6.89 13.18 -6.90
C HIS A 34 -6.61 14.50 -6.15
N GLY A 35 -5.41 15.07 -6.31
CA GLY A 35 -4.98 16.31 -5.63
C GLY A 35 -4.45 16.12 -4.21
N PHE A 36 -4.27 14.87 -3.76
CA PHE A 36 -3.67 14.53 -2.46
C PHE A 36 -2.31 13.89 -2.66
N VAL A 37 -1.34 14.30 -1.85
CA VAL A 37 -0.05 13.61 -1.77
C VAL A 37 -0.25 12.33 -0.97
N ILE A 38 0.29 11.24 -1.50
CA ILE A 38 0.31 9.93 -0.85
C ILE A 38 1.73 9.38 -0.84
N GLU A 39 2.06 8.66 0.22
CA GLU A 39 3.39 8.12 0.47
C GLU A 39 3.29 6.68 0.94
N ILE A 40 4.16 5.82 0.44
CA ILE A 40 4.26 4.42 0.79
C ILE A 40 5.67 4.18 1.32
N LYS A 41 5.80 3.66 2.53
CA LYS A 41 7.10 3.35 3.16
C LYS A 41 7.13 1.91 3.64
N ARG A 42 8.21 1.21 3.35
CA ARG A 42 8.53 -0.08 3.96
C ARG A 42 9.07 0.13 5.36
N HIS A 43 8.49 -0.56 6.34
CA HIS A 43 9.01 -0.57 7.70
C HIS A 43 10.42 -1.18 7.72
N PRO A 44 11.44 -0.52 8.33
CA PRO A 44 12.83 -0.95 8.22
C PRO A 44 13.10 -2.34 8.81
N THR A 45 12.43 -2.68 9.91
CA THR A 45 12.57 -3.98 10.60
C THR A 45 11.59 -5.03 10.09
N HIS A 46 10.28 -4.81 10.23
CA HIS A 46 9.24 -5.79 9.90
C HIS A 46 9.03 -5.99 8.38
N LYS A 47 9.53 -5.08 7.54
CA LYS A 47 9.47 -5.14 6.07
C LYS A 47 8.07 -5.13 5.45
N ASN A 48 7.00 -4.99 6.23
CA ASN A 48 5.68 -4.66 5.71
C ASN A 48 5.66 -3.23 5.15
N LEU A 49 4.70 -2.93 4.27
CA LEU A 49 4.47 -1.57 3.77
C LEU A 49 3.48 -0.83 4.67
N ASN A 50 3.62 0.48 4.70
CA ASN A 50 2.71 1.42 5.34
C ASN A 50 2.29 2.47 4.30
N GLY A 51 1.01 2.85 4.32
CA GLY A 51 0.45 3.89 3.47
C GLY A 51 0.14 5.15 4.26
N TYR A 52 0.38 6.31 3.65
CA TYR A 52 0.13 7.63 4.25
C TYR A 52 -0.54 8.56 3.23
N ILE A 53 -1.48 9.38 3.70
CA ILE A 53 -2.13 10.45 2.93
C ILE A 53 -2.00 11.78 3.67
N TYR A 54 -1.72 12.84 2.91
CA TYR A 54 -1.49 14.19 3.42
C TYR A 54 -2.67 15.10 3.09
N ILE A 55 -3.31 15.65 4.13
CA ILE A 55 -4.57 16.39 4.03
C ILE A 55 -4.41 17.76 4.70
N LYS A 56 -4.61 18.85 3.93
CA LYS A 56 -4.49 20.22 4.45
C LYS A 56 -5.77 20.76 5.11
N ASP A 57 -6.93 20.19 4.78
CA ASP A 57 -8.22 20.60 5.33
C ASP A 57 -8.56 19.72 6.54
N THR A 58 -8.64 20.32 7.73
CA THR A 58 -8.95 19.61 8.99
C THR A 58 -10.28 18.87 8.94
N ALA A 59 -11.32 19.47 8.34
CA ALA A 59 -12.64 18.82 8.27
C ALA A 59 -12.65 17.62 7.32
N LEU A 60 -11.76 17.59 6.32
CA LEU A 60 -11.53 16.39 5.50
C LEU A 60 -10.73 15.32 6.24
N ALA A 61 -9.74 15.72 7.05
CA ALA A 61 -8.98 14.79 7.87
C ALA A 61 -9.89 14.09 8.88
N ASP A 62 -10.75 14.84 9.58
CA ASP A 62 -11.74 14.31 10.52
C ASP A 62 -12.71 13.34 9.80
N TYR A 63 -13.26 13.75 8.66
CA TYR A 63 -14.10 12.87 7.83
C TYR A 63 -13.39 11.59 7.40
N CYS A 64 -12.10 11.68 7.07
CA CYS A 64 -11.31 10.54 6.64
C CYS A 64 -11.21 9.48 7.75
N VAL A 65 -10.89 9.91 8.97
CA VAL A 65 -10.78 9.01 10.13
C VAL A 65 -12.13 8.41 10.49
N ASP A 66 -13.21 9.20 10.45
CA ASP A 66 -14.52 8.78 10.93
C ASP A 66 -15.32 7.92 9.94
N ALA A 67 -15.07 8.09 8.63
CA ALA A 67 -15.98 7.56 7.61
C ALA A 67 -15.32 6.79 6.47
N LEU A 68 -13.98 6.80 6.37
CA LEU A 68 -13.27 6.10 5.30
C LEU A 68 -12.47 4.94 5.86
N ASP A 69 -12.67 3.77 5.28
CA ASP A 69 -11.90 2.58 5.62
C ASP A 69 -10.67 2.43 4.73
N VAL A 70 -9.62 1.87 5.33
CA VAL A 70 -8.44 1.30 4.68
C VAL A 70 -8.14 -0.06 5.31
N HIS A 71 -7.23 -0.81 4.70
CA HIS A 71 -6.75 -2.10 5.19
C HIS A 71 -6.36 -2.06 6.68
N GLY A 72 -7.16 -2.74 7.51
CA GLY A 72 -6.96 -2.79 8.97
C GLY A 72 -7.27 -1.50 9.72
N GLY A 73 -7.73 -0.46 9.02
CA GLY A 73 -8.08 0.84 9.59
C GLY A 73 -6.89 1.79 9.72
N TRP A 74 -7.18 3.03 10.15
CA TRP A 74 -6.17 4.05 10.39
C TRP A 74 -5.39 3.74 11.68
N THR A 75 -4.08 3.55 11.56
CA THR A 75 -3.19 3.21 12.69
C THR A 75 -2.19 4.32 13.02
N TYR A 76 -2.17 5.38 12.22
CA TYR A 76 -1.30 6.55 12.40
C TYR A 76 -2.04 7.85 12.13
N GLN A 77 -1.83 8.84 13.00
CA GLN A 77 -2.29 10.21 12.80
C GLN A 77 -1.30 11.21 13.41
N THR A 78 -0.95 12.25 12.65
CA THR A 78 -0.23 13.41 13.17
C THR A 78 -0.63 14.67 12.41
N THR A 79 -0.24 15.83 12.95
CA THR A 79 -0.42 17.12 12.30
C THR A 79 0.87 17.92 12.42
N ASP A 80 1.42 18.38 11.29
CA ASP A 80 2.56 19.30 11.25
C ASP A 80 2.22 20.48 10.33
N ARG A 81 2.38 21.71 10.82
CA ARG A 81 2.17 22.97 10.07
C ARG A 81 0.90 22.97 9.22
N ASP A 82 -0.24 22.64 9.85
CA ASP A 82 -1.57 22.59 9.22
C ASP A 82 -1.74 21.49 8.14
N VAL A 83 -0.83 20.51 8.10
CA VAL A 83 -0.96 19.31 7.28
C VAL A 83 -1.21 18.11 8.20
N HIS A 84 -2.37 17.49 8.03
CA HIS A 84 -2.71 16.23 8.69
C HIS A 84 -2.13 15.08 7.88
N VAL A 85 -1.50 14.12 8.56
CA VAL A 85 -1.02 12.89 7.96
C VAL A 85 -1.74 11.74 8.61
N LEU A 86 -2.49 11.00 7.81
CA LEU A 86 -3.17 9.78 8.22
C LEU A 86 -2.47 8.60 7.57
N GLY A 87 -2.33 7.50 8.30
CA GLY A 87 -1.70 6.29 7.76
C GLY A 87 -2.21 5.00 8.34
N PHE A 88 -1.89 3.92 7.64
CA PHE A 88 -2.15 2.55 8.02
C PHE A 88 -0.91 1.69 7.73
N ASP A 89 -0.80 0.56 8.41
CA ASP A 89 0.27 -0.41 8.18
C ASP A 89 -0.28 -1.73 7.62
N CYS A 90 0.54 -2.49 6.91
CA CYS A 90 0.22 -3.84 6.46
C CYS A 90 0.86 -4.91 7.36
N ALA A 91 0.69 -4.79 8.68
CA ALA A 91 1.13 -5.78 9.66
C ALA A 91 -0.04 -6.35 10.47
N HIS A 92 -1.11 -6.74 9.76
CA HIS A 92 -2.31 -7.34 10.35
C HIS A 92 -2.29 -8.87 10.29
N ALA A 93 -3.22 -9.52 11.01
CA ALA A 93 -3.43 -10.94 10.87
C ALA A 93 -3.79 -11.29 9.41
N GLY A 94 -3.02 -12.19 8.79
CA GLY A 94 -3.15 -12.53 7.37
C GLY A 94 -2.20 -11.77 6.44
N ASP A 95 -1.39 -10.84 6.94
CA ASP A 95 -0.38 -10.15 6.16
C ASP A 95 1.01 -10.78 6.34
N VAL A 96 1.73 -10.95 5.23
CA VAL A 96 3.16 -11.28 5.30
C VAL A 96 3.94 -10.04 5.71
N CYS A 97 4.66 -10.13 6.82
CA CYS A 97 5.70 -9.22 7.27
C CYS A 97 7.08 -9.88 7.07
N PRO A 98 7.80 -9.63 5.95
CA PRO A 98 9.01 -10.38 5.59
C PRO A 98 10.13 -10.32 6.64
N GLY A 99 10.14 -9.30 7.48
CA GLY A 99 11.10 -9.12 8.56
C GLY A 99 10.72 -9.79 9.88
N MET A 100 9.60 -10.53 9.94
CA MET A 100 9.13 -11.21 11.14
C MET A 100 9.15 -12.74 10.95
N ASN A 101 9.50 -13.47 12.01
CA ASN A 101 9.46 -14.93 12.05
C ASN A 101 8.04 -15.49 12.34
N ALA A 102 7.00 -14.71 12.05
CA ALA A 102 5.61 -14.99 12.42
C ALA A 102 4.67 -15.04 11.20
N ASN A 103 5.21 -15.21 10.00
CA ASN A 103 4.40 -15.41 8.79
C ASN A 103 3.86 -16.84 8.79
N PHE A 104 2.56 -16.99 8.57
CA PHE A 104 1.85 -18.26 8.51
C PHE A 104 1.57 -18.67 7.07
N GLU A 105 1.37 -19.98 6.85
CA GLU A 105 0.89 -20.47 5.57
C GLU A 105 -0.48 -19.86 5.25
N GLY A 106 -0.59 -19.23 4.08
CA GLY A 106 -1.80 -18.52 3.65
C GLY A 106 -1.77 -17.01 3.86
N ASP A 107 -0.79 -16.46 4.57
CA ASP A 107 -0.60 -15.01 4.66
C ASP A 107 -0.28 -14.42 3.28
N VAL A 108 -0.68 -13.16 3.07
CA VAL A 108 -0.52 -12.45 1.81
C VAL A 108 0.33 -11.21 2.02
N TYR A 109 1.40 -11.06 1.25
CA TYR A 109 2.16 -9.81 1.24
C TYR A 109 1.37 -8.72 0.53
N ARG A 110 1.17 -7.59 1.21
CA ARG A 110 0.53 -6.39 0.63
C ARG A 110 1.55 -5.60 -0.17
N THR A 111 1.39 -5.63 -1.48
CA THR A 111 2.28 -4.98 -2.46
C THR A 111 2.12 -3.46 -2.46
N ILE A 112 3.05 -2.77 -3.14
CA ILE A 112 2.90 -1.33 -3.40
C ILE A 112 1.59 -1.04 -4.12
N ASP A 113 1.23 -1.84 -5.12
CA ASP A 113 -0.02 -1.67 -5.87
C ASP A 113 -1.25 -1.79 -4.97
N PHE A 114 -1.22 -2.70 -3.99
CA PHE A 114 -2.29 -2.82 -2.99
C PHE A 114 -2.40 -1.54 -2.15
N VAL A 115 -1.29 -1.08 -1.55
CA VAL A 115 -1.29 0.12 -0.70
C VAL A 115 -1.66 1.37 -1.51
N LEU A 116 -1.18 1.47 -2.75
CA LEU A 116 -1.53 2.55 -3.67
C LEU A 116 -3.03 2.56 -3.98
N ASN A 117 -3.63 1.41 -4.25
CA ASN A 117 -5.06 1.31 -4.53
C ASN A 117 -5.91 1.75 -3.33
N GLU A 118 -5.55 1.33 -2.11
CA GLU A 118 -6.22 1.77 -0.87
C GLU A 118 -6.20 3.31 -0.76
N LEU A 119 -5.03 3.92 -0.94
CA LEU A 119 -4.85 5.37 -0.84
C LEU A 119 -5.55 6.12 -1.99
N GLN A 120 -5.58 5.58 -3.21
CA GLN A 120 -6.29 6.17 -4.35
C GLN A 120 -7.80 6.21 -4.13
N VAL A 121 -8.39 5.13 -3.57
CA VAL A 121 -9.82 5.08 -3.24
C VAL A 121 -10.17 6.14 -2.19
N VAL A 122 -9.35 6.29 -1.15
CA VAL A 122 -9.53 7.34 -0.14
C VAL A 122 -9.41 8.73 -0.77
N ALA A 123 -8.33 8.99 -1.52
CA ALA A 123 -8.10 10.28 -2.16
C ALA A 123 -9.25 10.68 -3.08
N LYS A 124 -9.81 9.72 -3.84
CA LYS A 124 -10.99 9.97 -4.67
C LYS A 124 -12.19 10.41 -3.83
N LYS A 125 -12.52 9.70 -2.75
CA LYS A 125 -13.67 10.03 -1.88
C LYS A 125 -13.51 11.42 -1.24
N LEU A 126 -12.28 11.79 -0.86
CA LEU A 126 -11.98 13.13 -0.35
C LEU A 126 -12.20 14.21 -1.43
N ALA A 127 -11.74 13.98 -2.65
CA ALA A 127 -11.94 14.90 -3.78
C ALA A 127 -13.43 15.06 -4.14
N ASP A 128 -14.19 13.97 -4.14
CA ASP A 128 -15.65 14.00 -4.36
C ASP A 128 -16.33 14.86 -3.26
N ARG A 129 -15.93 14.69 -2.00
CA ARG A 129 -16.47 15.47 -0.87
C ARG A 129 -16.10 16.96 -0.94
N MET A 130 -14.87 17.28 -1.36
CA MET A 130 -14.46 18.67 -1.60
C MET A 130 -15.32 19.35 -2.66
N SER A 131 -15.60 18.63 -3.75
CA SER A 131 -16.40 19.14 -4.86
C SER A 131 -17.83 19.43 -4.40
N ALA A 132 -18.46 18.48 -3.70
CA ALA A 132 -19.81 18.66 -3.15
C ALA A 132 -19.90 19.83 -2.14
N ARG A 133 -18.86 20.04 -1.31
CA ARG A 133 -18.81 21.17 -0.37
C ARG A 133 -18.78 22.53 -1.08
N LYS A 134 -18.14 22.61 -2.23
CA LYS A 134 -18.01 23.85 -2.99
C LYS A 134 -19.33 24.25 -3.65
N GLU A 135 -20.02 23.28 -4.25
CA GLU A 135 -21.33 23.51 -4.88
C GLU A 135 -22.36 24.09 -3.90
N MET A 136 -22.37 23.62 -2.64
CA MET A 136 -23.27 24.15 -1.59
C MET A 136 -22.90 25.56 -1.08
N GLN A 137 -21.71 26.09 -1.39
CA GLN A 137 -21.26 27.42 -0.96
C GLN A 137 -21.48 28.50 -2.03
N ASP A 138 -21.71 28.07 -3.28
CA ASP A 138 -21.92 28.94 -4.43
C ASP A 138 -23.43 29.16 -4.75
N GLU A 139 -24.33 28.63 -3.91
CA GLU A 139 -25.80 28.82 -3.92
C GLU A 139 -26.28 29.78 -2.81
#